data_AF-A0A178KGP5-F1
#
_entry.id   AF-A0A178KGP5-F1
#
_cell.length_a   1.000
_cell.length_b   1.000
_cell.length_c   1.000
_cell.angle_alpha   90.00
_cell.angle_beta   90.00
_cell.angle_gamma   90.00
#
_symmetry.space_group_name_H-M   'P 1'
#
loop_
_entity.id
_entity.type
_entity.pdbx_description
1 polymer ?
#
loop_
_entity_poly.entity_id
_entity_poly.type
_entity_poly.pdbx_seq_one_letter_code
_entity_poly.pdbx_strand_id
1 'polypeptide(L)'
;MTKLINDVLNALECVDRDYYSIPDISFDNGKLIDNEKTRNLERRFMQAFSTEFSILNRSSSSYKDFKFDFEVPKKFMWYDNPDLNIRRTWEELNNRIGKEIDMHDYWEKIPDFLVHSCHDDKSSENQKIIIEAKVNPSSSRNEALKDIFHIFIYTNKYNFQCGVIMLIHTEKDKWVKWLLEYMTNNYYHGNRDNFRKIYVIFKKGYGEDTETFTLDEIIKEYHSIFGINDLDNKKCPLCGSKMVKRTAQRGRSAGSDFFGCTNYPRCSFTRNIT
;
A
#
# COMPACT_ATOMS: atom_id res chain seq x y z
N MET A 1 8.84 2.67 -17.28
CA MET A 1 7.49 2.68 -16.68
C MET A 1 6.55 1.81 -17.52
N THR A 2 5.59 1.15 -16.89
CA THR A 2 4.60 0.30 -17.58
C THR A 2 3.54 1.17 -18.28
N LYS A 3 2.80 0.60 -19.24
CA LYS A 3 1.67 1.29 -19.88
C LYS A 3 0.66 1.80 -18.84
N LEU A 4 0.32 0.98 -17.84
CA LEU A 4 -0.62 1.32 -16.77
C LEU A 4 -0.20 2.58 -16.00
N ILE A 5 1.08 2.71 -15.69
CA ILE A 5 1.59 3.90 -15.00
C ILE A 5 1.57 5.13 -15.90
N ASN A 6 1.89 4.99 -17.19
CA ASN A 6 1.76 6.10 -18.12
C ASN A 6 0.30 6.57 -18.25
N ASP A 7 -0.67 5.64 -18.27
CA ASP A 7 -2.10 5.96 -18.29
C ASP A 7 -2.51 6.76 -17.04
N VAL A 8 -2.00 6.37 -15.86
CA VAL A 8 -2.22 7.09 -14.59
C VAL A 8 -1.59 8.50 -14.63
N LEU A 9 -0.34 8.62 -15.09
CA LEU A 9 0.36 9.91 -15.15
C LEU A 9 -0.32 10.87 -16.14
N ASN A 10 -0.72 10.38 -17.31
CA ASN A 10 -1.44 11.20 -18.29
C ASN A 10 -2.78 11.70 -17.74
N ALA A 11 -3.54 10.84 -17.05
CA ALA A 11 -4.78 11.24 -16.40
C ALA A 11 -4.54 12.28 -15.30
N LEU A 12 -3.45 12.12 -14.52
CA LEU A 12 -3.07 13.06 -13.47
C LEU A 12 -2.72 14.45 -14.03
N GLU A 13 -2.03 14.53 -15.17
CA GLU A 13 -1.72 15.82 -15.83
C GLU A 13 -2.96 16.53 -16.40
N CYS A 14 -4.03 15.80 -16.70
CA CYS A 14 -5.28 16.37 -17.17
C CYS A 14 -6.20 16.90 -16.05
N VAL A 15 -5.88 16.63 -14.78
CA VAL A 15 -6.69 17.13 -13.66
C VAL A 15 -6.57 18.65 -13.57
N ASP A 16 -7.72 19.32 -13.59
CA ASP A 16 -7.77 20.79 -13.57
C ASP A 16 -7.24 21.39 -12.25
N ARG A 17 -6.69 22.60 -12.34
CA ARG A 17 -6.13 23.38 -11.22
C ARG A 17 -7.06 23.50 -10.02
N ASP A 18 -8.37 23.60 -10.25
CA ASP A 18 -9.35 23.79 -9.18
C ASP A 18 -9.38 22.60 -8.20
N TYR A 19 -9.00 21.40 -8.65
CA TYR A 19 -8.96 20.19 -7.81
C TYR A 19 -7.67 20.08 -6.97
N TYR A 20 -6.62 20.82 -7.32
CA TYR A 20 -5.40 20.97 -6.51
C TYR A 20 -5.52 22.06 -5.45
N SER A 21 -6.58 22.86 -5.49
CA SER A 21 -6.74 23.97 -4.56
C SER A 21 -7.12 23.44 -3.17
N ILE A 22 -6.23 23.66 -2.19
CA ILE A 22 -6.51 23.34 -0.80
C ILE A 22 -7.50 24.40 -0.28
N PRO A 23 -8.72 24.04 0.13
CA PRO A 23 -9.66 25.00 0.70
C PRO A 23 -9.09 25.61 1.98
N ASP A 24 -9.49 26.84 2.32
CA ASP A 24 -9.12 27.45 3.60
C ASP A 24 -9.57 26.57 4.77
N ILE A 25 -8.60 25.93 5.42
CA ILE A 25 -8.79 25.07 6.59
C ILE A 25 -8.48 25.90 7.83
N SER A 26 -9.44 26.00 8.73
CA SER A 26 -9.25 26.64 10.03
C SER A 26 -8.74 25.64 11.08
N PHE A 27 -7.85 26.12 11.94
CA PHE A 27 -7.28 25.36 13.07
C PHE A 27 -7.72 26.00 14.39
N ASP A 28 -8.13 25.19 15.36
CA ASP A 28 -8.36 25.61 16.75
C ASP A 28 -7.44 24.81 17.66
N ASN A 29 -6.61 25.50 18.44
CA ASN A 29 -5.62 24.88 19.34
C ASN A 29 -4.76 23.78 18.70
N GLY A 30 -4.37 23.96 17.43
CA GLY A 30 -3.57 23.00 16.67
C GLY A 30 -4.33 21.77 16.15
N LYS A 31 -5.66 21.72 16.32
CA LYS A 31 -6.54 20.71 15.72
C LYS A 31 -7.30 21.32 14.54
N LEU A 32 -7.42 20.55 13.45
CA LEU A 32 -8.28 20.89 12.32
C LEU A 32 -9.72 21.03 12.82
N ILE A 33 -10.38 22.16 12.53
CA ILE A 33 -11.77 22.40 12.92
C ILE A 33 -12.74 21.65 11.98
N ASP A 34 -12.30 21.32 10.76
CA ASP A 34 -13.18 20.81 9.70
C ASP A 34 -12.58 19.62 8.94
N ASN A 35 -12.71 18.42 9.52
CA ASN A 35 -12.31 17.15 8.89
C ASN A 35 -13.18 16.79 7.66
N GLU A 36 -14.39 17.34 7.54
CA GLU A 36 -15.27 17.07 6.40
C GLU A 36 -14.76 17.75 5.13
N LYS A 37 -14.27 18.99 5.22
CA LYS A 37 -13.66 19.69 4.07
C LYS A 37 -12.44 18.97 3.50
N THR A 38 -11.62 18.34 4.34
CA THR A 38 -10.43 17.60 3.88
C THR A 38 -10.80 16.26 3.24
N ARG A 39 -11.76 15.50 3.78
CA ARG A 39 -12.30 14.31 3.09
C ARG A 39 -12.99 14.67 1.77
N ASN A 40 -13.62 15.84 1.70
CA ASN A 40 -14.18 16.35 0.45
C ASN A 40 -13.12 16.69 -0.59
N LEU A 41 -11.93 17.14 -0.19
CA LEU A 41 -10.84 17.45 -1.11
C LEU A 41 -10.35 16.19 -1.85
N GLU A 42 -9.98 15.16 -1.10
CA GLU A 42 -9.51 13.89 -1.67
C GLU A 42 -10.56 13.25 -2.57
N ARG A 43 -11.81 13.18 -2.11
CA ARG A 43 -12.92 12.64 -2.90
C ARG A 43 -13.13 13.42 -4.21
N ARG A 44 -13.14 14.75 -4.16
CA ARG A 44 -13.33 15.58 -5.36
C ARG A 44 -12.17 15.41 -6.34
N PHE A 45 -10.95 15.38 -5.83
CA PHE A 45 -9.76 15.15 -6.65
C PHE A 45 -9.83 13.79 -7.36
N MET A 46 -10.16 12.73 -6.62
CA MET A 46 -10.25 11.39 -7.19
C MET A 46 -11.41 11.23 -8.18
N GLN A 47 -12.52 11.95 -7.99
CA GLN A 47 -13.60 12.02 -8.99
C GLN A 47 -13.14 12.68 -10.30
N ALA A 48 -12.39 13.79 -10.21
CA ALA A 48 -11.83 14.45 -11.39
C ALA A 48 -10.81 13.54 -12.09
N PHE A 49 -9.87 12.97 -11.33
CA PHE A 49 -8.89 12.01 -11.84
C PHE A 49 -9.55 10.81 -12.55
N SER A 50 -10.57 10.21 -11.93
CA SER A 50 -11.30 9.06 -12.49
C SER A 50 -11.99 9.42 -13.82
N THR A 51 -12.52 10.64 -13.92
CA THR A 51 -13.14 11.17 -15.14
C THR A 51 -12.11 11.27 -16.26
N GLU A 52 -10.97 11.92 -16.01
CA GLU A 52 -9.90 12.07 -16.99
C GLU A 52 -9.31 10.72 -17.41
N PHE A 53 -9.07 9.83 -16.45
CA PHE A 53 -8.62 8.47 -16.72
C PHE A 53 -9.57 7.73 -17.66
N SER A 54 -10.88 7.84 -17.42
CA SER A 54 -11.92 7.21 -18.23
C SER A 54 -11.98 7.79 -19.65
N ILE A 55 -11.85 9.12 -19.80
CA ILE A 55 -11.85 9.80 -21.09
C ILE A 55 -10.67 9.34 -21.94
N LEU A 56 -9.46 9.39 -21.38
CA LEU A 56 -8.22 9.03 -22.08
C LEU A 56 -8.19 7.55 -22.49
N ASN A 57 -8.81 6.68 -21.69
CA ASN A 57 -8.78 5.23 -21.91
C ASN A 57 -10.04 4.66 -22.58
N ARG A 58 -11.00 5.50 -22.99
CA ARG A 58 -12.30 5.08 -23.55
C ARG A 58 -12.18 4.17 -24.78
N SER A 59 -11.18 4.41 -25.62
CA SER A 59 -10.93 3.64 -26.85
C SER A 59 -10.10 2.39 -26.61
N SER A 60 -9.46 2.27 -25.45
CA SER A 60 -8.58 1.15 -25.11
C SER A 60 -9.43 -0.08 -24.82
N SER A 61 -9.34 -1.10 -25.69
CA SER A 61 -9.99 -2.40 -25.48
C SER A 61 -9.62 -3.03 -24.14
N SER A 62 -8.44 -2.69 -23.61
CA SER A 62 -7.97 -3.14 -22.31
C SER A 62 -8.85 -2.69 -21.14
N TYR A 63 -9.72 -1.68 -21.29
CA TYR A 63 -10.53 -1.10 -20.20
C TYR A 63 -12.06 -1.19 -20.37
N LYS A 64 -12.57 -1.84 -21.43
CA LYS A 64 -14.00 -1.78 -21.80
C LYS A 64 -14.97 -2.51 -20.87
N ASP A 65 -14.53 -3.52 -20.14
CA ASP A 65 -15.40 -4.43 -19.37
C ASP A 65 -15.12 -4.40 -17.85
N PHE A 66 -14.49 -3.34 -17.36
CA PHE A 66 -14.14 -3.23 -15.93
C PHE A 66 -15.27 -2.67 -15.07
N LYS A 67 -15.42 -3.25 -13.89
CA LYS A 67 -16.26 -2.78 -12.79
C LYS A 67 -15.43 -1.87 -11.87
N PHE A 68 -16.12 -1.12 -11.02
CA PHE A 68 -15.52 -0.18 -10.06
C PHE A 68 -15.95 -0.47 -8.60
N ASP A 69 -16.67 -1.57 -8.37
CA ASP A 69 -17.19 -1.95 -7.05
C ASP A 69 -16.44 -3.16 -6.52
N PHE A 70 -15.85 -3.04 -5.32
CA PHE A 70 -14.94 -4.07 -4.81
C PHE A 70 -15.18 -4.48 -3.35
N GLU A 71 -14.89 -5.76 -3.04
CA GLU A 71 -15.01 -6.33 -1.71
C GLU A 71 -13.88 -5.92 -0.76
N VAL A 72 -14.35 -5.34 0.33
CA VAL A 72 -13.83 -5.24 1.68
C VAL A 72 -12.78 -6.30 2.06
N PRO A 73 -11.51 -5.91 2.30
CA PRO A 73 -10.48 -6.86 2.70
C PRO A 73 -10.60 -7.45 4.12
N LYS A 74 -11.73 -7.20 4.82
CA LYS A 74 -12.16 -7.90 6.05
C LYS A 74 -12.09 -9.42 5.89
N LYS A 75 -12.31 -9.97 4.68
CA LYS A 75 -12.28 -11.42 4.46
C LYS A 75 -10.97 -12.09 4.86
N PHE A 76 -9.83 -11.42 4.69
CA PHE A 76 -8.53 -12.00 5.06
C PHE A 76 -8.24 -12.04 6.55
N MET A 77 -9.06 -11.39 7.39
CA MET A 77 -8.84 -11.31 8.83
C MET A 77 -9.78 -12.20 9.64
N TRP A 78 -11.01 -12.38 9.15
CA TRP A 78 -12.08 -13.01 9.95
C TRP A 78 -12.83 -14.14 9.24
N TYR A 79 -12.66 -14.32 7.94
CA TYR A 79 -13.37 -15.34 7.17
C TYR A 79 -12.39 -16.43 6.72
N ASP A 80 -12.91 -17.66 6.55
CA ASP A 80 -12.24 -18.89 6.12
C ASP A 80 -10.71 -18.82 5.93
N ASN A 81 -9.98 -19.35 6.92
CA ASN A 81 -8.51 -19.38 6.99
C ASN A 81 -7.86 -17.97 6.97
N PRO A 82 -8.04 -17.17 8.05
CA PRO A 82 -7.54 -15.80 8.09
C PRO A 82 -6.01 -15.73 8.10
N ASP A 83 -5.47 -14.71 7.44
CA ASP A 83 -4.06 -14.36 7.51
C ASP A 83 -3.79 -13.62 8.83
N LEU A 84 -3.18 -14.34 9.77
CA LEU A 84 -2.88 -13.82 11.10
C LEU A 84 -1.94 -12.60 11.08
N ASN A 85 -1.09 -12.44 10.05
CA ASN A 85 -0.22 -11.26 9.95
C ASN A 85 -1.03 -10.03 9.54
N ILE A 86 -1.96 -10.19 8.61
CA ILE A 86 -2.90 -9.12 8.22
C ILE A 86 -3.73 -8.73 9.44
N ARG A 87 -4.34 -9.70 10.13
CA ARG A 87 -5.14 -9.44 11.33
C ARG A 87 -4.33 -8.74 12.42
N ARG A 88 -3.13 -9.22 12.74
CA ARG A 88 -2.27 -8.59 13.75
C ARG A 88 -1.88 -7.17 13.38
N THR A 89 -1.51 -6.94 12.13
CA THR A 89 -1.19 -5.60 11.62
C THR A 89 -2.38 -4.68 11.80
N TRP A 90 -3.57 -5.15 11.46
CA TRP A 90 -4.81 -4.41 11.69
C TRP A 90 -5.04 -4.09 13.16
N GLU A 91 -4.94 -5.08 14.06
CA GLU A 91 -5.13 -4.88 15.51
C GLU A 91 -4.13 -3.84 16.05
N GLU A 92 -2.87 -3.90 15.64
CA GLU A 92 -1.83 -2.95 16.06
C GLU A 92 -2.05 -1.54 15.51
N LEU A 93 -2.43 -1.41 14.23
CA LEU A 93 -2.75 -0.10 13.63
C LEU A 93 -4.01 0.50 14.25
N ASN A 94 -5.04 -0.29 14.53
CA ASN A 94 -6.29 0.16 15.17
C ASN A 94 -6.04 0.62 16.62
N ASN A 95 -5.32 -0.19 17.42
CA ASN A 95 -5.09 0.12 18.84
C ASN A 95 -4.26 1.39 19.06
N ARG A 96 -3.38 1.75 18.11
CA ARG A 96 -2.55 2.97 18.19
C ARG A 96 -3.29 4.27 17.86
N ILE A 97 -4.55 4.19 17.42
CA ILE A 97 -5.31 5.34 16.90
C ILE A 97 -6.26 5.94 17.94
N GLY A 98 -6.47 5.26 19.07
CA GLY A 98 -7.51 5.66 20.02
C GLY A 98 -8.90 5.33 19.47
N LYS A 99 -9.85 5.12 20.38
CA LYS A 99 -11.20 4.57 20.09
C LYS A 99 -12.11 5.48 19.24
N GLU A 100 -11.61 6.58 18.67
CA GLU A 100 -12.42 7.61 17.99
C GLU A 100 -12.75 7.30 16.53
N ILE A 101 -12.00 6.41 15.86
CA ILE A 101 -12.28 6.00 14.47
C ILE A 101 -12.82 4.58 14.49
N ASP A 102 -14.07 4.39 14.06
CA ASP A 102 -14.60 3.04 13.80
C ASP A 102 -13.83 2.43 12.62
N MET A 103 -12.87 1.56 12.96
CA MET A 103 -12.06 0.85 11.99
C MET A 103 -12.84 -0.20 11.20
N HIS A 104 -14.05 -0.59 11.63
CA HIS A 104 -14.94 -1.40 10.81
C HIS A 104 -15.47 -0.61 9.62
N ASP A 105 -15.88 0.64 9.81
CA ASP A 105 -16.34 1.53 8.73
C ASP A 105 -15.20 1.88 7.77
N TYR A 106 -14.01 2.18 8.30
CA TYR A 106 -12.83 2.45 7.46
C TYR A 106 -12.47 1.27 6.56
N TRP A 107 -12.64 0.03 7.04
CA TRP A 107 -12.34 -1.17 6.27
C TRP A 107 -13.40 -1.58 5.26
N GLU A 108 -14.62 -1.06 5.39
CA GLU A 108 -15.65 -1.17 4.34
C GLU A 108 -15.45 -0.18 3.20
N LYS A 109 -14.48 0.75 3.34
CA LYS A 109 -14.18 1.68 2.26
C LYS A 109 -13.45 0.99 1.11
N ILE A 110 -14.00 1.25 -0.06
CA ILE A 110 -13.42 0.93 -1.36
C ILE A 110 -12.15 1.79 -1.51
N PRO A 111 -11.08 1.26 -2.17
CA PRO A 111 -9.92 2.06 -2.55
C PRO A 111 -10.33 3.35 -3.28
N ASP A 112 -9.51 4.39 -3.18
CA ASP A 112 -9.81 5.69 -3.80
C ASP A 112 -10.03 5.60 -5.32
N PHE A 113 -9.35 4.66 -5.98
CA PHE A 113 -9.63 4.29 -7.37
C PHE A 113 -9.18 2.87 -7.67
N LEU A 114 -9.93 2.19 -8.54
CA LEU A 114 -9.62 0.81 -8.93
C LEU A 114 -10.10 0.51 -10.35
N VAL A 115 -9.41 -0.41 -11.01
CA VAL A 115 -9.75 -0.95 -12.33
C VAL A 115 -9.66 -2.47 -12.29
N HIS A 116 -10.80 -3.16 -12.35
CA HIS A 116 -10.89 -4.63 -12.30
C HIS A 116 -12.08 -5.17 -13.11
N SER A 117 -12.07 -6.42 -13.58
CA SER A 117 -13.19 -7.00 -14.36
C SER A 117 -14.37 -7.45 -13.51
N CYS A 118 -14.12 -8.14 -12.40
CA CYS A 118 -15.16 -8.70 -11.54
C CYS A 118 -14.57 -9.18 -10.20
N HIS A 119 -15.43 -9.49 -9.24
CA HIS A 119 -15.06 -9.99 -7.92
C HIS A 119 -14.44 -11.40 -7.95
N ASP A 120 -15.04 -12.31 -8.72
CA ASP A 120 -14.64 -13.72 -8.77
C ASP A 120 -13.46 -13.99 -9.71
N ASP A 121 -13.05 -12.97 -10.46
CA ASP A 121 -11.99 -13.07 -11.43
C ASP A 121 -10.63 -12.80 -10.77
N LYS A 122 -9.93 -13.89 -10.45
CA LYS A 122 -8.55 -13.88 -9.92
C LYS A 122 -7.50 -13.91 -11.03
N SER A 123 -7.90 -13.80 -12.30
CA SER A 123 -6.95 -13.70 -13.40
C SER A 123 -6.16 -12.40 -13.28
N SER A 124 -4.84 -12.51 -13.24
CA SER A 124 -3.95 -11.35 -13.21
C SER A 124 -4.19 -10.44 -14.41
N GLU A 125 -4.66 -10.96 -15.54
CA GLU A 125 -4.98 -10.19 -16.75
C GLU A 125 -6.11 -9.18 -16.54
N ASN A 126 -6.94 -9.37 -15.51
CA ASN A 126 -8.18 -8.64 -15.33
C ASN A 126 -8.23 -7.79 -14.05
N GLN A 127 -7.16 -7.78 -13.26
CA GLN A 127 -6.97 -6.94 -12.07
C GLN A 127 -5.85 -5.92 -12.34
N LYS A 128 -6.19 -4.76 -12.90
CA LYS A 128 -5.20 -3.85 -13.49
C LYS A 128 -4.55 -2.94 -12.46
N ILE A 129 -5.33 -2.03 -11.89
CA ILE A 129 -4.81 -0.90 -11.12
C ILE A 129 -5.61 -0.76 -9.83
N ILE A 130 -4.90 -0.48 -8.74
CA ILE A 130 -5.46 0.07 -7.51
C ILE A 130 -4.68 1.33 -7.13
N ILE A 131 -5.39 2.37 -6.69
CA ILE A 131 -4.80 3.62 -6.23
C ILE A 131 -5.38 3.95 -4.87
N GLU A 132 -4.50 4.26 -3.92
CA GLU A 132 -4.83 5.01 -2.71
C GLU A 132 -4.18 6.40 -2.85
N ALA A 133 -4.95 7.46 -2.66
CA ALA A 133 -4.51 8.83 -2.86
C ALA A 133 -4.55 9.62 -1.56
N LYS A 134 -3.59 10.51 -1.37
CA LYS A 134 -3.60 11.50 -0.29
C LYS A 134 -3.33 12.86 -0.86
N VAL A 135 -4.33 13.74 -0.73
CA VAL A 135 -4.29 15.11 -1.25
C VAL A 135 -4.10 16.13 -0.13
N ASN A 136 -4.49 15.78 1.09
CA ASN A 136 -4.31 16.66 2.24
C ASN A 136 -2.84 16.67 2.71
N PRO A 137 -2.12 17.82 2.71
CA PRO A 137 -0.74 17.88 3.20
C PRO A 137 -0.61 17.60 4.71
N SER A 138 -1.71 17.82 5.45
CA SER A 138 -1.82 17.55 6.89
C SER A 138 -2.24 16.11 7.19
N SER A 139 -2.19 15.20 6.20
CA SER A 139 -2.47 13.77 6.39
C SER A 139 -1.71 13.24 7.60
N SER A 140 -2.43 12.50 8.43
CA SER A 140 -1.84 11.94 9.64
C SER A 140 -0.94 10.76 9.29
N ARG A 141 0.09 10.53 10.11
CA ARG A 141 0.92 9.31 10.03
C ARG A 141 0.05 8.06 9.96
N ASN A 142 -0.99 7.99 10.79
CA ASN A 142 -1.84 6.82 10.92
C ASN A 142 -2.67 6.55 9.65
N GLU A 143 -3.12 7.58 8.94
CA GLU A 143 -3.79 7.41 7.64
C GLU A 143 -2.81 6.84 6.62
N ALA A 144 -1.62 7.43 6.48
CA ALA A 144 -0.61 6.94 5.55
C ALA A 144 -0.22 5.46 5.80
N LEU A 145 -0.07 5.05 7.07
CA LEU A 145 0.20 3.65 7.41
C LEU A 145 -0.94 2.70 6.99
N LYS A 146 -2.19 3.16 7.00
CA LYS A 146 -3.33 2.36 6.56
C LYS A 146 -3.39 2.25 5.04
N ASP A 147 -3.11 3.33 4.31
CA ASP A 147 -3.07 3.29 2.84
C ASP A 147 -1.96 2.34 2.35
N ILE A 148 -0.79 2.39 3.02
CA ILE A 148 0.30 1.42 2.79
C ILE A 148 -0.18 -0.01 3.03
N PHE A 149 -0.86 -0.25 4.15
CA PHE A 149 -1.41 -1.57 4.49
C PHE A 149 -2.43 -2.05 3.46
N HIS A 150 -3.32 -1.18 2.99
CA HIS A 150 -4.29 -1.47 1.94
C HIS A 150 -3.60 -1.89 0.66
N ILE A 151 -2.68 -1.07 0.15
CA ILE A 151 -1.93 -1.36 -1.08
C ILE A 151 -1.20 -2.70 -0.96
N PHE A 152 -0.61 -3.03 0.19
CA PHE A 152 -0.01 -4.34 0.39
C PHE A 152 -1.02 -5.48 0.35
N ILE A 153 -2.20 -5.34 0.96
CA ILE A 153 -3.24 -6.38 0.88
C ILE A 153 -3.67 -6.58 -0.56
N TYR A 154 -4.03 -5.51 -1.27
CA TYR A 154 -4.55 -5.61 -2.63
C TYR A 154 -3.53 -6.19 -3.60
N THR A 155 -2.31 -5.70 -3.58
CA THR A 155 -1.27 -6.18 -4.50
C THR A 155 -0.81 -7.61 -4.23
N ASN A 156 -0.97 -8.12 -3.00
CA ASN A 156 -0.55 -9.48 -2.64
C ASN A 156 -1.67 -10.51 -2.62
N LYS A 157 -2.88 -10.14 -2.16
CA LYS A 157 -4.01 -11.08 -2.02
C LYS A 157 -4.95 -11.07 -3.21
N TYR A 158 -5.12 -9.91 -3.83
CA TYR A 158 -5.90 -9.72 -5.04
C TYR A 158 -5.03 -9.46 -6.26
N ASN A 159 -3.73 -9.78 -6.19
CA ASN A 159 -2.77 -9.83 -7.29
C ASN A 159 -2.87 -8.73 -8.37
N PHE A 160 -3.24 -7.50 -8.00
CA PHE A 160 -3.29 -6.38 -8.93
C PHE A 160 -1.96 -6.23 -9.68
N GLN A 161 -2.04 -5.94 -10.98
CA GLN A 161 -0.86 -5.72 -11.83
C GLN A 161 -0.06 -4.48 -11.40
N CYS A 162 -0.75 -3.49 -10.85
CA CYS A 162 -0.18 -2.22 -10.45
C CYS A 162 -0.89 -1.67 -9.22
N GLY A 163 -0.14 -1.39 -8.15
CA GLY A 163 -0.60 -0.57 -7.03
C GLY A 163 0.01 0.82 -7.12
N VAL A 164 -0.75 1.86 -6.77
CA VAL A 164 -0.27 3.25 -6.77
C VAL A 164 -0.61 3.90 -5.44
N ILE A 165 0.38 4.54 -4.84
CA ILE A 165 0.18 5.48 -3.73
C ILE A 165 0.40 6.87 -4.32
N MET A 166 -0.68 7.63 -4.47
CA MET A 166 -0.66 8.95 -5.08
C MET A 166 -0.63 10.03 -4.00
N LEU A 167 0.43 10.81 -3.96
CA LEU A 167 0.73 11.75 -2.88
C LEU A 167 0.81 13.17 -3.45
N ILE A 168 -0.29 13.91 -3.30
CA ILE A 168 -0.39 15.30 -3.74
C ILE A 168 -0.08 16.21 -2.55
N HIS A 169 0.70 17.27 -2.78
CA HIS A 169 1.18 18.21 -1.75
C HIS A 169 1.98 17.58 -0.60
N THR A 170 2.37 16.31 -0.72
CA THR A 170 3.07 15.57 0.31
C THR A 170 4.54 15.44 -0.05
N GLU A 171 5.42 15.82 0.88
CA GLU A 171 6.86 15.71 0.69
C GLU A 171 7.32 14.24 0.73
N LYS A 172 8.22 13.87 -0.20
CA LYS A 172 8.81 12.52 -0.31
C LYS A 172 9.39 12.05 1.01
N ASP A 173 10.28 12.83 1.62
CA ASP A 173 10.99 12.46 2.84
C ASP A 173 10.05 12.21 4.03
N LYS A 174 8.96 12.98 4.13
CA LYS A 174 7.95 12.82 5.18
C LYS A 174 7.27 11.46 5.06
N TRP A 175 6.81 11.10 3.86
CA TRP A 175 6.13 9.84 3.62
C TRP A 175 7.08 8.64 3.73
N VAL A 176 8.31 8.76 3.22
CA VAL A 176 9.35 7.71 3.31
C VAL A 176 9.64 7.36 4.78
N LYS A 177 9.71 8.34 5.69
CA LYS A 177 9.85 8.07 7.13
C LYS A 177 8.73 7.17 7.67
N TRP A 178 7.48 7.39 7.25
CA TRP A 178 6.36 6.55 7.66
C TRP A 178 6.39 5.16 7.04
N LEU A 179 6.82 5.04 5.77
CA LEU A 179 7.06 3.73 5.15
C LEU A 179 8.10 2.94 5.94
N LEU A 180 9.19 3.56 6.35
CA LEU A 180 10.24 2.86 7.10
C LEU A 180 9.80 2.48 8.50
N GLU A 181 9.02 3.34 9.16
CA GLU A 181 8.34 3.00 10.40
C GLU A 181 7.44 1.78 10.20
N TYR A 182 6.64 1.74 9.14
CA TYR A 182 5.78 0.61 8.78
C TYR A 182 6.60 -0.68 8.67
N MET A 183 7.69 -0.64 7.91
CA MET A 183 8.57 -1.78 7.67
C MET A 183 9.31 -2.23 8.95
N THR A 184 9.74 -1.27 9.78
CA THR A 184 10.46 -1.53 11.04
C THR A 184 9.56 -2.19 12.08
N ASN A 185 8.29 -1.77 12.16
CA ASN A 185 7.29 -2.41 13.02
C ASN A 185 6.87 -3.80 12.50
N ASN A 186 7.37 -4.22 11.34
CA ASN A 186 7.11 -5.52 10.74
C ASN A 186 5.60 -5.76 10.53
N TYR A 187 4.89 -4.70 10.13
CA TYR A 187 3.52 -4.81 9.63
C TYR A 187 3.49 -5.60 8.32
N TYR A 188 2.31 -6.12 7.99
CA TYR A 188 2.10 -6.96 6.82
C TYR A 188 2.49 -6.22 5.53
N HIS A 189 3.40 -6.81 4.77
CA HIS A 189 3.84 -6.28 3.47
C HIS A 189 3.84 -7.33 2.34
N GLY A 190 3.40 -8.55 2.63
CA GLY A 190 3.36 -9.65 1.67
C GLY A 190 4.73 -9.98 1.05
N ASN A 191 4.74 -10.42 -0.22
CA ASN A 191 5.96 -10.78 -0.93
C ASN A 191 6.67 -9.52 -1.45
N ARG A 192 7.96 -9.39 -1.15
CA ARG A 192 8.83 -8.28 -1.61
C ARG A 192 8.97 -8.21 -3.13
N ASP A 193 8.82 -9.33 -3.84
CA ASP A 193 8.79 -9.32 -5.30
C ASP A 193 7.63 -8.47 -5.86
N ASN A 194 6.59 -8.22 -5.07
CA ASN A 194 5.49 -7.35 -5.46
C ASN A 194 5.80 -5.86 -5.26
N PHE A 195 6.93 -5.49 -4.67
CA PHE A 195 7.27 -4.07 -4.47
C PHE A 195 7.59 -3.37 -5.80
N ARG A 196 8.09 -4.10 -6.80
CA ARG A 196 8.34 -3.58 -8.16
C ARG A 196 7.08 -3.20 -8.94
N LYS A 197 5.92 -3.65 -8.47
CA LYS A 197 4.61 -3.31 -9.07
C LYS A 197 3.80 -2.33 -8.22
N ILE A 198 4.37 -1.84 -7.12
CA ILE A 198 3.81 -0.76 -6.31
C ILE A 198 4.57 0.50 -6.67
N TYR A 199 3.88 1.50 -7.17
CA TYR A 199 4.41 2.81 -7.51
C TYR A 199 3.97 3.85 -6.48
N VAL A 200 4.85 4.79 -6.18
CA VAL A 200 4.58 5.96 -5.35
C VAL A 200 4.81 7.18 -6.21
N ILE A 201 3.76 7.98 -6.38
CA ILE A 201 3.75 9.17 -7.22
C ILE A 201 3.64 10.39 -6.30
N PHE A 202 4.62 11.29 -6.40
CA PHE A 202 4.61 12.57 -5.70
C PHE A 202 4.35 13.69 -6.69
N LYS A 203 3.39 14.57 -6.37
CA LYS A 203 3.16 15.81 -7.14
C LYS A 203 2.95 16.97 -6.17
N LYS A 204 3.76 18.02 -6.28
CA LYS A 204 3.73 19.16 -5.35
C LYS A 204 2.48 20.03 -5.51
N GLY A 205 1.92 20.08 -6.71
CA GLY A 205 0.71 20.84 -7.02
C GLY A 205 0.38 20.83 -8.51
N TYR A 206 -0.59 21.64 -8.91
CA TYR A 206 -0.97 21.81 -10.32
C TYR A 206 0.20 22.36 -11.14
N GLY A 207 0.46 21.77 -12.31
CA GLY A 207 1.53 22.20 -13.22
C GLY A 207 2.96 21.88 -12.76
N GLU A 208 3.13 21.31 -11.56
CA GLU A 208 4.43 20.86 -11.05
C GLU A 208 4.77 19.47 -11.59
N ASP A 209 6.06 19.19 -11.80
CA ASP A 209 6.52 17.88 -12.25
C ASP A 209 6.15 16.76 -11.27
N THR A 210 5.86 15.58 -11.83
CA THR A 210 5.62 14.36 -11.04
C THR A 210 6.92 13.61 -10.80
N GLU A 211 7.19 13.25 -9.56
CA GLU A 211 8.25 12.29 -9.22
C GLU A 211 7.62 10.92 -9.00
N THR A 212 8.07 9.90 -9.74
CA THR A 212 7.50 8.55 -9.68
C THR A 212 8.58 7.53 -9.40
N PHE A 213 8.35 6.69 -8.39
CA PHE A 213 9.25 5.63 -7.99
C PHE A 213 8.48 4.34 -7.75
N THR A 214 9.11 3.20 -7.97
CA THR A 214 8.62 1.95 -7.38
C THR A 214 8.97 1.90 -5.89
N LEU A 215 8.20 1.13 -5.12
CA LEU A 215 8.47 0.93 -3.71
C LEU A 215 9.83 0.25 -3.48
N ASP A 216 10.22 -0.65 -4.40
CA ASP A 216 11.54 -1.31 -4.38
C ASP A 216 12.68 -0.30 -4.57
N GLU A 217 12.53 0.68 -5.49
CA GLU A 217 13.50 1.77 -5.66
C GLU A 217 13.62 2.64 -4.41
N ILE A 218 12.49 3.06 -3.81
CA ILE A 218 12.50 3.87 -2.58
C ILE A 218 13.22 3.13 -1.44
N ILE A 219 12.92 1.85 -1.24
CA ILE A 219 13.53 1.06 -0.15
C ILE A 219 15.03 0.89 -0.39
N LYS A 220 15.46 0.62 -1.63
CA LYS A 220 16.89 0.50 -1.99
C LYS A 220 17.64 1.82 -1.79
N GLU A 221 17.08 2.92 -2.26
CA GLU A 221 17.63 4.27 -2.08
C GLU A 221 17.86 4.54 -0.60
N TYR A 222 16.84 4.32 0.24
CA TYR A 222 16.93 4.61 1.66
C TYR A 222 17.88 3.68 2.42
N HIS A 223 17.89 2.38 2.11
CA HIS A 223 18.85 1.44 2.70
C HIS A 223 20.30 1.85 2.41
N SER A 224 20.57 2.35 1.20
CA SER A 224 21.88 2.85 0.81
C SER A 224 22.29 4.09 1.61
N ILE A 225 21.35 5.01 1.86
CA ILE A 225 21.63 6.29 2.54
C ILE A 225 21.87 6.08 4.04
N PHE A 226 21.02 5.28 4.69
CA PHE A 226 20.99 5.19 6.16
C PHE A 226 21.78 4.00 6.72
N GLY A 227 22.45 3.22 5.86
CA GLY A 227 23.21 2.04 6.28
C GLY A 227 22.33 1.02 7.03
N ILE A 228 21.01 1.09 6.83
CA ILE A 228 20.07 0.19 7.47
C ILE A 228 20.20 -1.16 6.78
N ASN A 229 21.04 -2.01 7.35
CA ASN A 229 21.14 -3.43 7.01
C ASN A 229 19.88 -4.18 7.48
N ASP A 230 18.68 -3.84 6.99
CA ASP A 230 17.45 -4.60 7.30
C ASP A 230 17.12 -5.68 6.24
N LEU A 231 18.11 -6.06 5.43
CA LEU A 231 18.00 -7.13 4.43
C LEU A 231 18.83 -8.37 4.76
N ASP A 232 19.58 -8.37 5.86
CA ASP A 232 20.41 -9.51 6.18
C ASP A 232 19.58 -10.59 6.87
N ASN A 233 18.84 -11.35 6.06
CA ASN A 233 18.68 -12.80 6.21
C ASN A 233 18.05 -13.35 7.51
N LYS A 234 17.52 -12.47 8.37
CA LYS A 234 17.03 -12.80 9.72
C LYS A 234 15.54 -12.52 9.91
N LYS A 235 14.75 -12.21 8.88
CA LYS A 235 13.28 -12.11 8.98
C LYS A 235 12.64 -13.13 8.05
N CYS A 236 11.63 -13.83 8.56
CA CYS A 236 10.93 -14.89 7.86
C CYS A 236 10.04 -14.28 6.76
N PRO A 237 10.15 -14.69 5.49
CA PRO A 237 9.32 -14.14 4.42
C PRO A 237 7.84 -14.54 4.53
N LEU A 238 7.49 -15.57 5.30
CA LEU A 238 6.09 -15.96 5.50
C LEU A 238 5.38 -15.17 6.62
N CYS A 239 6.09 -14.73 7.65
CA CYS A 239 5.45 -14.10 8.81
C CYS A 239 6.23 -12.93 9.44
N GLY A 240 7.30 -12.48 8.80
CA GLY A 240 8.17 -11.38 9.24
C GLY A 240 8.95 -11.62 10.54
N SER A 241 8.65 -12.68 11.29
CA SER A 241 9.32 -13.02 12.55
C SER A 241 10.80 -13.33 12.34
N LYS A 242 11.62 -13.17 13.37
CA LYS A 242 13.06 -13.41 13.26
C LYS A 242 13.35 -14.85 12.78
N MET A 243 14.37 -15.02 11.96
CA MET A 243 14.95 -16.31 11.63
C MET A 243 16.22 -16.51 12.45
N VAL A 244 16.38 -17.71 12.99
CA VAL A 244 17.54 -18.11 13.78
C VAL A 244 18.19 -19.32 13.15
N LYS A 245 19.51 -19.39 13.24
CA LYS A 245 20.27 -20.56 12.81
C LYS A 245 19.94 -21.75 13.72
N ARG A 246 19.58 -22.88 13.14
CA ARG A 246 19.26 -24.14 13.81
C ARG A 246 20.02 -25.27 13.12
N THR A 247 20.35 -26.31 13.86
CA THR A 247 21.00 -27.50 13.32
C THR A 247 19.98 -28.64 13.28
N ALA A 248 19.84 -29.28 12.13
CA ALA A 248 18.96 -30.42 11.96
C ALA A 248 19.44 -31.59 12.84
N GLN A 249 18.56 -32.10 13.70
CA GLN A 249 18.91 -33.12 14.70
C GLN A 249 18.73 -34.55 14.21
N ARG A 250 17.91 -34.78 13.16
CA ARG A 250 17.52 -36.10 12.67
C ARG A 250 17.27 -36.08 11.16
N GLY A 251 17.31 -37.26 10.54
CA GLY A 251 17.04 -37.44 9.11
C GLY A 251 18.27 -37.26 8.22
N ARG A 252 18.05 -37.20 6.90
CA ARG A 252 19.11 -37.16 5.87
C ARG A 252 20.00 -35.91 5.94
N SER A 253 19.53 -34.85 6.59
CA SER A 253 20.26 -33.58 6.76
C SER A 253 20.71 -33.37 8.21
N ALA A 254 20.78 -34.43 9.03
CA ALA A 254 21.26 -34.30 10.41
C ALA A 254 22.68 -33.71 10.44
N GLY A 255 22.91 -32.75 11.34
CA GLY A 255 24.16 -31.99 11.44
C GLY A 255 24.26 -30.79 10.50
N SER A 256 23.34 -30.63 9.53
CA SER A 256 23.31 -29.45 8.65
C SER A 256 22.65 -28.25 9.34
N ASP A 257 23.22 -27.07 9.13
CA ASP A 257 22.65 -25.82 9.63
C ASP A 257 21.66 -25.21 8.63
N PHE A 258 20.57 -24.64 9.16
CA PHE A 258 19.55 -23.93 8.40
C PHE A 258 19.02 -22.73 9.19
N PHE A 259 18.43 -21.76 8.52
CA PHE A 259 17.65 -20.72 9.17
C PHE A 259 16.20 -21.19 9.36
N GLY A 260 15.71 -21.21 10.59
CA GLY A 260 14.33 -21.51 10.93
C GLY A 260 13.62 -20.32 11.58
N CYS A 261 12.32 -20.17 11.30
CA CYS A 261 11.51 -19.14 11.94
C CYS A 261 11.48 -19.30 13.48
N THR A 262 11.57 -18.20 14.23
CA THR A 262 11.40 -18.22 15.69
C THR A 262 9.97 -18.53 16.11
N ASN A 263 8.98 -18.36 15.22
CA ASN A 263 7.57 -18.60 15.49
C ASN A 263 7.14 -20.07 15.24
N TYR A 264 8.08 -20.98 15.03
CA TYR A 264 7.79 -22.42 15.00
C TYR A 264 7.17 -22.86 16.34
N PRO A 265 6.09 -23.67 16.36
CA PRO A 265 5.53 -24.43 15.24
C PRO A 265 4.49 -23.68 14.38
N ARG A 266 4.06 -22.46 14.76
CA ARG A 266 3.04 -21.70 14.01
C ARG A 266 3.49 -21.25 12.62
N CYS A 267 4.81 -21.11 12.41
CA CYS A 267 5.41 -20.87 11.11
C CYS A 267 6.59 -21.82 10.89
N SER A 268 6.47 -22.69 9.90
CA SER A 268 7.43 -23.76 9.57
C SER A 268 8.41 -23.38 8.46
N PHE A 269 8.47 -22.11 8.06
CA PHE A 269 9.41 -21.67 7.04
C PHE A 269 10.86 -21.90 7.48
N THR A 270 11.63 -22.50 6.59
CA THR A 270 13.06 -22.73 6.73
C THR A 270 13.78 -22.31 5.46
N ARG A 271 15.05 -21.94 5.60
CA ARG A 271 15.93 -21.63 4.47
C ARG A 271 17.31 -22.21 4.72
N ASN A 272 17.91 -22.81 3.70
CA ASN A 272 19.28 -23.31 3.79
C ASN A 272 20.26 -22.16 3.97
N ILE A 273 21.38 -22.46 4.61
CA ILE A 273 22.54 -21.56 4.64
C ILE A 273 23.33 -21.89 3.38
N THR A 274 23.22 -21.03 2.36
CA THR A 274 24.11 -21.03 1.19
C THR A 274 25.50 -20.58 1.59
#